data_AF-A0A930H626-F1
#
_entry.id   AF-A0A930H626-F1
#
_cell.length_a   1.000
_cell.length_b   1.000
_cell.length_c   1.000
_cell.angle_alpha   90.00
_cell.angle_beta   90.00
_cell.angle_gamma   90.00
#
_symmetry.space_group_name_H-M   'P 1'
#
loop_
_entity.id
_entity.type
_entity.pdbx_description
1 polymer ?
#
loop_
_entity_poly.entity_id
_entity_poly.type
_entity_poly.pdbx_seq_one_letter_code
_entity_poly.pdbx_strand_id
1 'polypeptide(L)'
;MEDELILELKDTEWPYQYTDHDRNIARAIVYDDEKQLYFVRAERNDEFGKAVLIETAGGGVEDGEDLNTAIKRELKEELGVQVEIICKIG
;
A
#
# COMPACT_ATOMS: atom_id res chain seq x y z
N MET A 1 -8.97 10.93 34.90
CA MET A 1 -9.74 10.51 33.72
C MET A 1 -9.33 11.48 32.64
N GLU A 2 -8.56 11.01 31.65
CA GLU A 2 -8.23 11.83 30.48
C GLU A 2 -9.50 11.87 29.61
N ASP A 3 -9.92 13.08 29.23
CA ASP A 3 -11.07 13.27 28.35
C ASP A 3 -10.70 12.74 26.95
N GLU A 4 -11.48 11.78 26.47
CA GLU A 4 -11.32 11.18 25.16
C GLU A 4 -11.66 12.22 24.08
N LEU A 5 -10.70 12.54 23.22
CA LEU A 5 -10.86 13.60 22.22
C LEU A 5 -11.64 13.03 21.02
N ILE A 6 -12.97 13.15 21.08
CA ILE A 6 -13.85 12.75 19.98
C ILE A 6 -13.82 13.85 18.92
N LEU A 7 -13.16 13.57 17.80
CA LEU A 7 -13.05 14.48 16.66
C LEU A 7 -13.97 14.01 15.53
N GLU A 8 -14.97 14.81 15.19
CA GLU A 8 -15.78 14.61 13.98
C GLU A 8 -15.19 15.44 12.85
N LEU A 9 -14.53 14.77 11.90
CA LEU A 9 -14.01 15.41 10.69
C LEU A 9 -15.00 15.20 9.54
N LYS A 10 -15.29 16.30 8.83
CA LYS A 10 -16.12 16.29 7.64
C LYS A 10 -15.34 16.93 6.50
N ASP A 11 -15.19 16.21 5.39
CA ASP A 11 -14.65 16.79 4.17
C ASP A 11 -15.66 17.79 3.59
N THR A 12 -15.23 19.04 3.46
CA THR A 12 -16.01 20.12 2.84
C THR A 12 -15.41 20.61 1.53
N GLU A 13 -14.25 20.09 1.15
CA GLU A 13 -13.50 20.50 -0.05
C GLU A 13 -13.75 19.56 -1.22
N TRP A 14 -13.87 18.25 -0.95
CA TRP A 14 -14.04 17.21 -1.96
C TRP A 14 -15.38 16.47 -1.78
N PRO A 15 -16.47 16.93 -2.42
CA PRO A 15 -17.77 16.29 -2.29
C PRO A 15 -17.73 14.85 -2.82
N TYR A 16 -18.17 13.90 -1.98
CA TYR A 16 -18.29 12.50 -2.39
C TYR A 16 -19.16 12.39 -3.64
N GLN A 17 -18.60 11.81 -4.71
CA GLN A 17 -19.33 11.60 -5.96
C GLN A 17 -19.94 10.19 -5.99
N TYR A 18 -19.10 9.17 -6.10
CA TYR A 18 -19.48 7.76 -6.05
C TYR A 18 -18.22 6.89 -5.89
N THR A 19 -18.41 5.65 -5.44
CA THR A 19 -17.37 4.60 -5.46
C THR A 19 -17.70 3.65 -6.61
N ASP A 20 -16.77 3.45 -7.54
CA ASP A 20 -17.00 2.65 -8.74
C ASP A 20 -16.61 1.17 -8.56
N HIS A 21 -15.60 0.88 -7.74
CA HIS A 21 -15.19 -0.47 -7.39
C HIS A 21 -14.41 -0.51 -6.07
N ASP A 22 -14.49 -1.66 -5.37
CA ASP A 22 -13.53 -2.03 -4.34
C ASP A 22 -12.32 -2.69 -5.02
N ARG A 23 -11.10 -2.26 -4.65
CA ARG A 23 -9.88 -2.85 -5.17
C ARG A 23 -9.16 -3.65 -4.08
N ASN A 24 -9.04 -4.96 -4.29
CA ASN A 24 -8.19 -5.79 -3.45
C ASN A 24 -6.72 -5.46 -3.70
N ILE A 25 -5.95 -5.34 -2.61
CA ILE A 25 -4.52 -5.06 -2.66
C ILE A 25 -3.73 -6.15 -1.93
N ALA A 26 -2.55 -6.46 -2.44
CA ALA A 26 -1.57 -7.29 -1.77
C ALA A 26 -0.31 -6.46 -1.53
N ARG A 27 0.17 -6.41 -0.29
CA ARG A 27 1.40 -5.71 0.11
C ARG A 27 2.27 -6.59 0.99
N ALA A 28 3.59 -6.36 0.96
CA ALA A 28 4.55 -7.17 1.69
C ALA A 28 5.59 -6.32 2.43
N ILE A 29 6.10 -6.89 3.52
CA ILE A 29 7.35 -6.48 4.15
C ILE A 29 8.45 -7.38 3.58
N VAL A 30 9.39 -6.80 2.83
CA VAL A 30 10.47 -7.54 2.19
C VAL A 30 11.76 -7.31 2.96
N TYR A 31 12.48 -8.39 3.25
CA TYR A 31 13.79 -8.32 3.87
C TYR A 31 14.75 -9.37 3.31
N ASP A 32 16.05 -9.11 3.44
CA ASP A 32 17.12 -10.01 3.02
C ASP A 32 17.73 -10.78 4.21
N ASP A 33 18.74 -11.61 3.94
CA ASP A 33 19.43 -12.39 4.98
C ASP A 33 20.14 -11.50 6.04
N GLU A 34 20.46 -10.25 5.68
CA GLU A 34 21.03 -9.24 6.58
C GLU A 34 19.94 -8.47 7.36
N LYS A 35 18.67 -8.86 7.20
CA LYS A 35 17.48 -8.26 7.83
C LYS A 35 17.29 -6.78 7.45
N GLN A 36 17.80 -6.36 6.29
CA GLN A 36 17.50 -5.05 5.74
C GLN A 36 16.10 -5.03 5.16
N LEU A 37 15.35 -3.96 5.39
CA LEU A 37 13.98 -3.81 4.93
C LEU A 37 13.93 -2.97 3.65
N TYR A 38 13.13 -3.41 2.67
CA TYR A 38 12.99 -2.75 1.39
C TYR A 38 11.63 -2.09 1.25
N PHE A 39 11.64 -0.82 0.84
CA PHE A 39 10.47 0.02 0.65
C PHE A 39 10.55 0.76 -0.68
N VAL A 40 9.39 1.15 -1.20
CA VAL A 40 9.28 1.99 -2.40
C VAL A 40 9.25 3.45 -1.99
N ARG A 41 9.98 4.29 -2.73
CA ARG A 41 9.92 5.75 -2.58
C ARG A 41 8.98 6.33 -3.63
N ALA A 42 7.81 6.78 -3.20
CA ALA A 42 6.82 7.41 -4.06
C ALA A 42 6.94 8.94 -4.00
N GLU A 43 7.10 9.58 -5.16
CA GLU A 43 7.00 11.04 -5.27
C GLU A 43 5.65 11.40 -5.90
N ARG A 44 4.89 12.26 -5.21
CA ARG A 44 3.64 12.82 -5.73
C ARG A 44 3.70 14.33 -5.80
N ASN A 45 3.01 14.87 -6.79
CA ASN A 45 2.80 16.29 -6.98
C ASN A 45 1.39 16.47 -7.55
N ASP A 46 0.41 16.40 -6.66
CA ASP A 46 -1.01 16.43 -6.98
C ASP A 46 -1.69 17.66 -6.35
N GLU A 47 -3.01 17.70 -6.34
CA GLU A 47 -3.82 18.79 -5.79
C GLU A 47 -3.63 18.98 -4.27
N PHE A 48 -3.03 17.99 -3.58
CA PHE A 48 -2.62 18.07 -2.17
C PHE A 48 -1.16 18.54 -2.00
N GLY A 49 -0.49 18.86 -3.10
CA GLY A 49 0.87 19.38 -3.15
C GLY A 49 1.95 18.32 -3.36
N LYS A 50 3.20 18.74 -3.13
CA LYS A 50 4.37 17.88 -3.31
C LYS A 50 4.64 17.06 -2.05
N ALA A 51 4.72 15.74 -2.19
CA ALA A 51 5.11 14.86 -1.11
C ALA A 51 6.05 13.74 -1.60
N VAL A 52 6.91 13.30 -0.69
CA VAL A 52 7.77 12.13 -0.86
C VAL A 52 7.42 11.16 0.26
N LEU A 53 6.97 9.97 -0.12
CA LEU A 53 6.53 8.93 0.80
C LEU A 53 7.44 7.71 0.69
N ILE A 54 7.55 6.97 1.79
CA ILE A 54 8.18 5.65 1.84
C ILE A 54 7.05 4.67 2.15
N GLU A 55 6.81 3.73 1.24
CA GLU A 55 5.68 2.80 1.29
C GLU A 55 6.13 1.35 1.19
N THR A 56 5.31 0.44 1.73
CA THR A 56 5.51 -0.99 1.50
C THR A 56 5.23 -1.32 0.04
N ALA A 57 6.05 -2.20 -0.53
CA ALA A 57 5.87 -2.63 -1.91
C ALA A 57 4.65 -3.55 -2.05
N GLY A 58 4.02 -3.52 -3.21
CA GLY A 58 2.81 -4.25 -3.54
C GLY A 58 1.81 -3.39 -4.28
N GLY A 59 0.69 -4.00 -4.67
CA GLY A 59 -0.26 -3.34 -5.55
C GLY A 59 -1.60 -4.04 -5.62
N GLY A 60 -2.30 -3.81 -6.73
CA GLY A 60 -3.64 -4.33 -6.93
C GLY A 60 -3.63 -5.80 -7.34
N VAL A 61 -4.57 -6.56 -6.83
CA VAL A 61 -4.83 -7.92 -7.27
C VAL A 61 -5.65 -7.87 -8.55
N GLU A 62 -5.21 -8.55 -9.60
CA GLU A 62 -5.94 -8.63 -10.87
C GLU A 62 -7.11 -9.63 -10.81
N ASP A 63 -8.07 -9.50 -11.74
CA ASP A 63 -9.23 -10.39 -11.80
C ASP A 63 -8.80 -11.85 -12.03
N GLY A 64 -9.16 -12.73 -11.09
CA GLY A 64 -8.80 -14.15 -11.12
C GLY A 64 -7.38 -14.45 -10.63
N GLU A 65 -6.62 -13.45 -10.21
CA GLU A 65 -5.28 -13.60 -9.62
C GLU A 65 -5.39 -13.93 -8.12
N ASP A 66 -4.59 -14.89 -7.63
CA ASP A 66 -4.49 -15.15 -6.21
C ASP A 66 -3.48 -14.21 -5.54
N LEU A 67 -3.64 -13.98 -4.23
CA LEU A 67 -2.82 -13.02 -3.46
C LEU A 67 -1.31 -13.30 -3.54
N ASN A 68 -0.89 -14.56 -3.59
CA ASN A 68 0.54 -14.91 -3.63
C ASN A 68 1.13 -14.67 -5.02
N THR A 69 0.35 -14.89 -6.08
CA THR A 69 0.74 -14.54 -7.44
C THR A 69 0.82 -13.03 -7.61
N ALA A 70 -0.20 -12.30 -7.16
CA ALA A 70 -0.26 -10.85 -7.21
C ALA A 70 0.95 -10.21 -6.51
N ILE A 71 1.23 -10.60 -5.25
CA ILE A 71 2.33 -9.98 -4.51
C ILE A 71 3.70 -10.28 -5.14
N LYS A 72 3.91 -11.47 -5.71
CA LYS A 72 5.18 -11.80 -6.38
C LYS A 72 5.36 -10.99 -7.67
N ARG A 73 4.29 -10.77 -8.44
CA ARG A 73 4.30 -9.93 -9.64
C ARG A 73 4.63 -8.48 -9.27
N GLU A 74 3.89 -7.91 -8.33
CA GLU A 74 4.07 -6.53 -7.88
C GLU A 74 5.48 -6.29 -7.32
N LEU A 75 6.00 -7.17 -6.46
CA LEU A 75 7.37 -7.03 -5.92
C LEU A 75 8.44 -7.11 -7.02
N LYS A 76 8.20 -7.88 -8.08
CA LYS A 76 9.09 -7.92 -9.23
C LYS A 76 9.03 -6.62 -10.05
N GLU A 77 7.85 -6.02 -10.19
CA GLU A 77 7.65 -4.77 -10.93
C GLU A 77 8.22 -3.56 -10.19
N GLU A 78 7.96 -3.44 -8.89
CA GLU A 78 8.36 -2.27 -8.09
C GLU A 78 9.79 -2.34 -7.57
N LEU A 79 10.26 -3.51 -7.16
CA LEU A 79 11.59 -3.70 -6.55
C LEU A 79 12.57 -4.45 -7.46
N GLY A 80 12.10 -5.07 -8.55
CA GLY A 80 12.98 -5.83 -9.46
C GLY A 80 13.44 -7.18 -8.91
N VAL A 81 12.82 -7.69 -7.84
CA VAL A 81 13.27 -8.88 -7.11
C VAL A 81 12.36 -10.09 -7.31
N GLN A 82 12.92 -11.29 -7.11
CA GLN A 82 12.15 -12.51 -6.90
C GLN A 82 12.19 -12.85 -5.42
N VAL A 83 11.04 -13.23 -4.86
CA VAL A 83 10.92 -13.47 -3.42
C VAL A 83 10.35 -14.85 -3.11
N GLU A 84 10.73 -15.36 -1.94
CA GLU A 84 10.04 -16.43 -1.26
C GLU A 84 9.04 -15.86 -0.24
N ILE A 85 7.83 -16.40 -0.18
CA ILE A 85 6.82 -15.97 0.78
C ILE A 85 6.97 -16.81 2.05
N ILE A 86 7.28 -16.16 3.16
CA ILE A 86 7.53 -16.82 4.45
C ILE A 86 6.21 -17.03 5.21
N CYS A 87 5.41 -15.98 5.34
CA CYS A 87 4.13 -16.06 6.03
C CYS A 87 3.18 -14.92 5.64
N LYS A 88 1.90 -15.09 5.99
CA LYS A 88 0.86 -14.06 5.91
C LYS A 88 0.75 -13.34 7.25
N ILE A 89 0.73 -12.00 7.25
CA ILE A 89 0.71 -11.15 8.46
C ILE A 89 -0.71 -10.61 8.76
N GLY A 90 -1.59 -10.54 7.76
CA GLY A 90 -3.00 -10.15 7.86
C GLY A 90 -3.76 -10.64 6.66
#